data_AF-A0A078BM23-F1
#
_entry.id   AF-A0A078BM23-F1
#
_cell.length_a   1.000
_cell.length_b   1.000
_cell.length_c   1.000
_cell.angle_alpha   90.00
_cell.angle_beta   90.00
_cell.angle_gamma   90.00
#
_symmetry.space_group_name_H-M   'P 1'
#
loop_
_entity.id
_entity.type
_entity.pdbx_description
1 polymer ?
#
loop_
_entity_poly.entity_id
_entity_poly.type
_entity_poly.pdbx_seq_one_letter_code
_entity_poly.pdbx_strand_id
1 'polypeptide(L)' 'MDMIGKIQRMHFRQHKSVREIARSTGLSRDTLRTWLRQPSDVVPQYAARRTQPSLRISVIVDACFSLIVDGVSA' A
#
# COMPACT_ATOMS: atom_id res chain seq x y z
N MET A 1 13.71 -1.66 1.16
CA MET A 1 12.95 -2.77 1.79
C MET A 1 12.63 -2.37 3.21
N ASP A 2 11.37 -2.04 3.53
CA ASP A 2 10.99 -1.73 4.91
C ASP A 2 10.83 -3.00 5.76
N MET A 3 11.81 -3.24 6.63
CA MET A 3 11.87 -4.40 7.52
C MET A 3 10.71 -4.40 8.54
N ILE A 4 10.40 -3.24 9.11
CA ILE A 4 9.30 -3.05 10.07
C ILE A 4 7.95 -3.40 9.43
N GLY A 5 7.67 -2.88 8.23
CA GLY A 5 6.41 -3.16 7.53
C GLY A 5 6.26 -4.64 7.17
N LYS A 6 7.36 -5.34 6.88
CA LYS A 6 7.33 -6.80 6.66
C LYS A 6 6.97 -7.56 7.93
N ILE A 7 7.57 -7.20 9.07
CA ILE A 7 7.31 -7.82 10.38
C ILE A 7 5.86 -7.60 10.82
N GLN A 8 5.36 -6.37 10.71
CA GLN A 8 3.98 -6.04 11.03
C GLN A 8 3.00 -6.84 10.16
N ARG A 9 3.25 -6.98 8.86
CA ARG A 9 2.42 -7.85 7.99
C ARG A 9 2.46 -9.31 8.41
N MET A 10 3.63 -9.84 8.77
CA MET A 10 3.74 -11.22 9.25
C MET A 10 2.94 -11.43 10.53
N HIS A 11 2.92 -10.46 11.44
CA HIS A 11 2.21 -10.58 12.71
C HIS A 11 0.70 -10.34 12.56
N PHE A 12 0.29 -9.25 11.91
CA PHE A 12 -1.12 -8.85 11.82
C PHE A 12 -1.90 -9.55 10.71
N ARG A 13 -1.28 -9.82 9.55
CA ARG A 13 -1.98 -10.44 8.40
C ARG A 13 -1.79 -11.96 8.33
N GLN A 14 -0.58 -12.43 8.61
CA GLN A 14 -0.26 -13.86 8.55
C GLN A 14 -0.40 -14.55 9.92
N HIS A 15 -0.77 -13.81 10.98
CA HIS A 15 -0.93 -14.30 12.34
C HIS A 15 0.27 -15.09 12.88
N LYS A 16 1.48 -14.80 12.39
CA LYS A 16 2.69 -15.48 12.85
C LYS A 16 3.05 -15.03 14.25
N SER A 17 3.51 -15.98 15.06
CA SER A 17 4.01 -15.69 16.39
C SER A 17 5.33 -14.91 16.29
N VAL A 18 5.62 -14.09 17.32
CA VAL A 18 6.91 -13.37 17.43
C VAL A 18 8.11 -14.34 17.31
N ARG A 19 7.94 -15.58 17.76
CA ARG A 19 8.98 -16.61 17.75
C ARG A 19 9.23 -17.20 16.36
N GLU A 20 8.19 -17.36 15.55
CA GLU A 20 8.34 -17.74 14.14
C GLU A 20 8.97 -16.62 13.33
N ILE A 21 8.55 -15.38 13.60
CA ILE A 21 9.12 -14.21 12.95
C ILE A 21 10.62 -14.14 13.24
N ALA A 22 11.02 -14.24 14.52
CA ALA A 22 12.42 -14.25 14.92
C ALA A 22 13.25 -15.35 14.22
N ARG A 23 12.70 -16.56 14.09
CA ARG A 23 13.36 -17.66 13.35
C ARG A 23 13.54 -17.36 11.87
N SER A 24 12.58 -16.68 11.25
CA SER A 24 12.62 -16.37 9.82
C SER A 24 13.48 -15.15 9.47
N THR A 25 13.59 -14.17 10.38
CA THR A 25 14.33 -12.92 10.14
C THR A 25 15.68 -12.86 10.84
N GLY A 26 15.98 -13.76 11.78
CA GLY A 26 17.22 -13.73 12.56
C GLY A 26 17.30 -12.58 13.57
N LEU A 27 16.19 -11.87 13.81
CA LEU A 27 16.13 -10.75 14.76
C LEU A 27 15.82 -11.22 16.18
N SER A 28 16.28 -10.44 17.16
CA SER A 28 15.94 -10.67 18.56
C SER A 28 14.43 -10.51 18.79
N ARG A 29 13.87 -11.32 19.69
CA ARG A 29 12.45 -11.25 20.05
C ARG A 29 12.08 -9.91 20.68
N ASP A 30 13.02 -9.25 21.34
CA ASP A 30 12.77 -7.97 22.02
C ASP A 30 12.68 -6.83 21.02
N THR A 31 13.52 -6.83 19.98
CA THR A 31 13.39 -5.91 18.83
C THR A 31 12.01 -6.03 18.19
N LEU A 32 11.53 -7.26 18.00
CA LEU A 32 10.20 -7.49 17.43
C LEU A 32 9.09 -6.97 18.35
N ARG A 33 9.18 -7.16 19.67
CA ARG A 33 8.19 -6.66 20.63
C ARG A 33 8.13 -5.13 20.61
N THR A 34 9.28 -4.46 20.59
CA THR A 34 9.34 -2.99 20.51
C THR A 34 8.67 -2.50 19.22
N TRP A 35 8.99 -3.09 18.07
CA TRP A 35 8.44 -2.67 16.78
C TRP A 35 6.97 -3.02 16.57
N LEU A 36 6.48 -4.07 17.24
CA LEU A 36 5.04 -4.41 17.24
C LEU A 36 4.24 -3.55 18.22
N ARG A 37 4.86 -3.03 19.28
CA ARG A 37 4.23 -2.08 20.21
C ARG A 37 4.20 -0.66 19.68
N GLN A 38 5.19 -0.28 18.88
CA GLN A 38 5.29 1.07 18.36
C GLN A 38 4.11 1.32 17.40
N PRO A 39 3.25 2.31 17.68
CA PRO A 39 2.16 2.65 16.78
C PRO A 39 2.77 3.02 15.42
N SER A 40 2.26 2.44 14.33
CA SER A 40 2.74 2.73 12.98
C SER A 40 2.25 4.09 12.48
N ASP A 41 2.10 5.06 13.39
CA ASP A 41 1.42 6.32 13.18
C ASP A 41 2.33 7.30 12.46
N VAL A 42 2.57 6.99 11.19
CA VAL A 42 2.52 8.02 10.16
C VAL A 42 1.46 7.53 9.20
N VAL A 43 0.20 7.86 9.47
CA VAL A 43 -0.81 7.84 8.41
C VAL A 43 -0.24 8.78 7.35
N PRO A 44 0.12 8.30 6.14
CA PRO A 44 0.50 9.20 5.08
C PRO A 44 -0.65 10.19 4.92
N GLN A 45 -0.38 11.45 5.24
CA GLN A 45 -1.33 12.53 5.10
C GLN A 45 -1.46 12.76 3.61
N TYR A 46 -2.25 11.91 2.95
CA TYR A 46 -2.59 12.07 1.56
C TYR A 46 -3.27 13.42 1.45
N ALA A 47 -2.77 14.28 0.56
CA ALA A 47 -3.47 15.51 0.24
C ALA A 47 -4.94 15.16 -0.02
N ALA A 48 -5.85 15.92 0.59
CA ALA A 48 -7.28 15.76 0.36
C ALA A 48 -7.49 15.58 -1.14
N ARG A 49 -8.14 14.47 -1.54
CA ARG A 49 -8.46 14.20 -2.93
C ARG A 49 -9.12 15.47 -3.45
N ARG A 50 -8.43 16.22 -4.32
CA ARG A 50 -9.10 17.24 -5.13
C ARG A 50 -10.29 16.52 -5.70
N THR A 51 -11.49 17.04 -5.47
CA THR A 51 -12.75 16.53 -6.00
C THR A 51 -12.65 16.56 -7.52
N GLN A 52 -11.92 15.59 -8.08
CA GLN A 52 -12.14 15.17 -9.43
C GLN A 52 -13.58 14.67 -9.39
N PRO A 53 -14.45 15.16 -10.31
CA PRO A 53 -15.74 14.52 -10.49
C PRO A 53 -15.49 13.02 -10.61
N SER A 54 -16.42 12.19 -10.14
CA SER A 54 -16.33 10.75 -10.29
C SER A 54 -16.29 10.40 -11.79
N LEU A 55 -15.11 10.51 -12.39
CA LEU A 55 -14.82 10.07 -13.73
C LEU A 55 -14.82 8.56 -13.60
N ARG A 56 -16.01 7.99 -13.85
CA ARG A 56 -16.14 6.56 -14.06
C ARG A 56 -15.07 6.20 -15.08
N ILE A 57 -14.40 5.08 -14.87
CA ILE A 57 -13.34 4.60 -15.78
C ILE A 57 -13.84 4.63 -17.23
N SER A 58 -15.14 4.39 -17.45
CA SER A 58 -15.84 4.56 -18.74
C SER A 58 -15.61 5.92 -19.41
N VAL A 59 -15.71 7.04 -18.69
CA VAL A 59 -15.52 8.40 -19.25
C VAL A 59 -14.09 8.60 -19.76
N ILE A 60 -13.11 7.98 -19.10
CA ILE A 60 -11.70 8.06 -19.51
C ILE A 60 -11.46 7.18 -20.74
N VAL A 61 -12.04 5.98 -20.82
CA VAL A 61 -11.91 5.13 -22.03
C VAL A 61 -12.67 5.72 -23.22
N ASP A 62 -13.83 6.34 -23.01
CA ASP A 62 -14.60 7.00 -24.08
C ASP A 62 -13.82 8.19 -24.67
N ALA A 63 -13.22 9.04 -23.83
CA ALA A 63 -12.42 10.17 -24.29
C ALA A 63 -11.15 9.71 -25.03
N CYS A 64 -10.50 8.63 -24.56
CA CYS A 64 -9.33 8.08 -25.22
C CYS A 64 -9.68 7.44 -26.57
N PHE A 65 -10.85 6.80 -26.67
CA PHE A 65 -11.35 6.21 -27.92
C PHE A 65 -11.65 7.29 -28.97
N SER A 66 -12.33 8.39 -28.59
CA SER A 66 -12.56 9.52 -29.51
C SER A 66 -11.26 10.14 -30.02
N LEU A 67 -10.27 10.38 -29.13
CA LEU A 67 -8.96 10.92 -29.54
C LEU A 67 -8.21 10.00 -30.53
N ILE A 68 -8.40 8.68 -30.44
CA ILE A 68 -7.81 7.72 -31.38
C ILE A 68 -8.56 7.74 -32.72
N VAL A 69 -9.88 7.83 -32.72
CA VAL A 69 -10.71 7.84 -33.94
C VAL A 69 -10.59 9.17 -34.70
N ASP A 70 -10.56 10.30 -33.99
CA ASP A 70 -10.42 11.64 -34.59
C ASP A 70 -8.98 11.92 -35.08
N GLY A 71 -7.98 11.18 -34.57
CA GLY A 71 -6.57 11.28 -34.98
C GLY A 71 -6.20 10.47 -36.24
N VAL A 72 -7.11 9.65 -36.77
CA VAL A 72 -6.90 8.82 -37.98
C VAL A 72 -7.42 9.50 -39.26
N SER A 73 -8.04 10.68 -39.15
CA SER A 73 -8.52 11.47 -40.28
C SER A 73 -7.68 12.74 -40.47
N ALA A 74 -6.42 12.57 -40.85
CA ALA A 74 -5.54 13.61 -41.37
C ALA A 74 -4.62 13.02 -42.45
#